data_AF-A0A519LP07-F1
#
_entry.id   AF-A0A519LP07-F1
#
_cell.length_a   1.000
_cell.length_b   1.000
_cell.length_c   1.000
_cell.angle_alpha   90.00
_cell.angle_beta   90.00
_cell.angle_gamma   90.00
#
_symmetry.space_group_name_H-M   'P 1'
#
loop_
_entity.id
_entity.type
_entity.pdbx_description
1 polymer ?
#
loop_
_entity_poly.entity_id
_entity_poly.type
_entity_poly.pdbx_seq_one_letter_code
_entity_poly.pdbx_strand_id
1 'polypeptide(L)'
;NYQMYADKIKRFSKPARILNNNIDAEGNGSIEFTNAQKQILRFRVHHKKPQPASCNIVFEIYYYKNDFLRKIESLDSNGNLIGCNLRLHGEAVTEYIIEKPDLYLKKKKRIDDAEGNINLKDDTGEKIIRVQFFDTNNQRITEVQPTYISSKEYWQYTIRMSWP
;
A
#
# COMPACT_ATOMS: atom_id res chain seq x y z
N ASN A 1 -17.81 9.73 12.74
CA ASN A 1 -18.15 8.95 11.54
C ASN A 1 -16.99 9.09 10.55
N TYR A 2 -16.20 8.04 10.35
CA TYR A 2 -15.03 8.07 9.46
C TYR A 2 -15.36 7.91 7.97
N GLN A 3 -16.61 7.55 7.64
CA GLN A 3 -17.09 7.41 6.26
C GLN A 3 -16.86 8.69 5.45
N MET A 4 -16.99 9.88 6.08
CA MET A 4 -16.75 11.16 5.41
C MET A 4 -15.34 11.28 4.79
N TYR A 5 -14.35 10.59 5.36
CA TYR A 5 -12.98 10.57 4.82
C TYR A 5 -12.85 9.65 3.61
N ALA A 6 -13.60 8.54 3.57
CA ALA A 6 -13.69 7.72 2.36
C ALA A 6 -14.45 8.47 1.26
N ASP A 7 -15.53 9.17 1.62
CA ASP A 7 -16.41 9.84 0.65
C ASP A 7 -15.75 11.06 -0.01
N LYS A 8 -14.81 11.74 0.67
CA LYS A 8 -14.09 12.89 0.09
C LYS A 8 -13.01 12.48 -0.94
N ILE A 9 -12.49 11.25 -0.87
CA ILE A 9 -11.37 10.82 -1.71
C ILE A 9 -11.89 10.41 -3.08
N LYS A 10 -11.72 11.28 -4.09
CA LYS A 10 -12.21 11.07 -5.46
C LYS A 10 -11.62 9.82 -6.14
N ARG A 11 -10.38 9.47 -5.79
CA ARG A 11 -9.64 8.31 -6.33
C ARG A 11 -10.14 6.97 -5.80
N PHE A 12 -10.89 6.98 -4.70
CA PHE A 12 -11.46 5.79 -4.08
C PHE A 12 -12.90 5.60 -4.55
N SER A 13 -13.18 4.41 -5.09
CA SER A 13 -14.50 4.13 -5.66
C SER A 13 -15.57 3.96 -4.57
N LYS A 14 -16.80 4.35 -4.92
CA LYS A 14 -17.98 4.31 -4.05
C LYS A 14 -18.99 3.28 -4.59
N PRO A 15 -19.88 2.73 -3.74
CA PRO A 15 -19.97 2.92 -2.29
C PRO A 15 -18.81 2.25 -1.55
N ALA A 16 -18.40 2.86 -0.43
CA ALA A 16 -17.37 2.34 0.46
C ALA A 16 -18.01 1.78 1.73
N ARG A 17 -17.47 0.68 2.24
CA ARG A 17 -17.83 0.08 3.53
C ARG A 17 -16.59 -0.16 4.35
N ILE A 18 -16.73 -0.21 5.67
CA ILE A 18 -15.64 -0.57 6.57
C ILE A 18 -15.23 -2.02 6.28
N LEU A 19 -13.93 -2.23 6.06
CA LEU A 19 -13.29 -3.53 5.99
C LEU A 19 -12.75 -3.93 7.37
N ASN A 20 -12.08 -3.00 8.04
CA ASN A 20 -11.49 -3.22 9.35
C ASN A 20 -11.51 -1.93 10.18
N ASN A 21 -11.70 -2.04 11.49
CA ASN A 21 -11.70 -0.92 12.42
C ASN A 21 -10.96 -1.29 13.71
N ASN A 22 -9.70 -0.89 13.79
CA ASN A 22 -8.80 -1.12 14.92
C ASN A 22 -8.58 0.19 15.69
N ILE A 23 -9.64 0.92 15.99
CA ILE A 23 -9.59 2.18 16.74
C ILE A 23 -9.97 1.90 18.20
N ASP A 24 -9.12 2.29 19.14
CA ASP A 24 -9.34 2.14 20.57
C ASP A 24 -10.34 3.16 21.16
N ALA A 25 -10.59 3.08 22.46
CA ALA A 25 -11.51 3.97 23.17
C ALA A 25 -11.04 5.44 23.18
N GLU A 26 -9.73 5.68 23.09
CA GLU A 26 -9.13 7.02 23.02
C GLU A 26 -9.23 7.64 21.62
N GLY A 27 -9.63 6.83 20.64
CA GLY A 27 -9.76 7.23 19.24
C GLY A 27 -8.44 7.14 18.48
N ASN A 28 -7.53 6.28 18.92
CA ASN A 28 -6.25 6.01 18.28
C ASN A 28 -6.30 4.67 17.55
N GLY A 29 -5.59 4.56 16.42
CA GLY A 29 -5.43 3.31 15.70
C GLY A 29 -5.61 3.46 14.20
N SER A 30 -6.16 2.45 13.54
CA SER A 30 -6.32 2.47 12.09
C SER A 30 -7.69 1.97 11.63
N ILE A 31 -8.13 2.48 10.49
CA ILE A 31 -9.36 2.07 9.84
C ILE A 31 -9.10 1.78 8.36
N GLU A 32 -9.82 0.78 7.86
CA GLU A 32 -9.78 0.37 6.46
C GLU A 32 -11.19 0.37 5.87
N PHE A 33 -11.32 0.88 4.66
CA PHE A 33 -12.53 0.82 3.85
C PHE A 33 -12.25 0.00 2.61
N THR A 34 -13.27 -0.71 2.13
CA THR A 34 -13.26 -1.39 0.84
C THR A 34 -14.48 -1.04 0.01
N ASN A 35 -14.45 -1.37 -1.28
CA ASN A 35 -15.51 -1.11 -2.24
C ASN A 35 -15.70 -2.29 -3.21
N ALA A 36 -16.64 -2.14 -4.15
CA ALA A 36 -16.96 -3.18 -5.14
C ALA A 36 -15.77 -3.55 -6.04
N GLN A 37 -14.79 -2.66 -6.20
CA GLN A 37 -13.57 -2.92 -6.98
C GLN A 37 -12.46 -3.58 -6.16
N LYS A 38 -12.74 -3.99 -4.91
CA LYS A 38 -11.76 -4.54 -3.96
C LYS A 38 -10.55 -3.61 -3.73
N GLN A 39 -10.72 -2.30 -3.93
CA GLN A 39 -9.73 -1.33 -3.45
C GLN A 39 -9.77 -1.31 -1.93
N ILE A 40 -8.67 -0.93 -1.30
CA ILE A 40 -8.61 -0.73 0.14
C ILE A 40 -8.05 0.67 0.40
N LEU A 41 -8.89 1.52 0.99
CA LEU A 41 -8.46 2.79 1.54
C LEU A 41 -8.14 2.55 3.02
N ARG A 42 -6.94 2.89 3.45
CA ARG A 42 -6.56 2.82 4.86
C ARG A 42 -6.10 4.19 5.33
N PHE A 43 -6.17 4.45 6.63
CA PHE A 43 -5.53 5.58 7.31
C PHE A 43 -5.49 5.35 8.83
N ARG A 44 -4.60 6.07 9.51
CA ARG A 44 -4.51 6.11 10.97
C ARG A 44 -5.23 7.31 11.53
N VAL A 45 -5.67 7.17 12.77
CA VAL A 45 -6.26 8.25 13.54
C VAL A 45 -5.56 8.38 14.88
N HIS A 46 -5.48 9.63 15.35
CA HIS A 46 -5.04 9.99 16.69
C HIS A 46 -6.07 10.95 17.27
N HIS A 47 -6.61 10.62 18.45
CA HIS A 47 -7.74 11.33 19.07
C HIS A 47 -8.88 11.61 18.08
N LYS A 48 -9.29 10.58 17.35
CA LYS A 48 -10.37 10.56 16.37
C LYS A 48 -10.15 11.40 15.10
N LYS A 49 -8.96 11.96 14.89
CA LYS A 49 -8.60 12.74 13.69
C LYS A 49 -7.58 11.99 12.84
N PRO A 50 -7.63 12.08 11.49
CA PRO A 50 -6.60 11.51 10.63
C PRO A 50 -5.21 11.99 11.06
N GLN A 51 -4.28 11.05 11.23
CA GLN A 51 -2.91 11.31 11.63
C GLN A 51 -2.01 11.20 10.38
N PRO A 52 -1.34 12.28 9.96
CA PRO A 52 -0.33 12.20 8.92
C PRO A 52 0.85 11.32 9.38
N ALA A 53 1.33 10.48 8.48
CA ALA A 53 2.58 9.75 8.60
C ALA A 53 3.74 10.57 7.99
N SER A 54 4.90 9.92 7.82
CA SER A 54 6.04 10.46 7.07
C SER A 54 5.61 11.10 5.75
N CYS A 55 6.26 12.20 5.37
CA CYS A 55 5.94 12.98 4.17
C CYS A 55 4.50 13.53 4.13
N ASN A 56 3.83 13.66 5.28
CA ASN A 56 2.43 14.12 5.37
C ASN A 56 1.42 13.23 4.64
N ILE A 57 1.76 11.95 4.41
CA ILE A 57 0.83 10.97 3.86
C ILE A 57 -0.26 10.70 4.91
N VAL A 58 -1.52 10.97 4.57
CA VAL A 58 -2.66 10.73 5.45
C VAL A 58 -3.43 9.49 5.05
N PHE A 59 -3.57 9.23 3.75
CA PHE A 59 -4.29 8.08 3.22
C PHE A 59 -3.43 7.29 2.25
N GLU A 60 -3.66 5.99 2.16
CA GLU A 60 -3.12 5.14 1.11
C GLU A 60 -4.26 4.33 0.50
N ILE A 61 -4.27 4.21 -0.82
CA ILE A 61 -5.19 3.33 -1.55
C ILE A 61 -4.40 2.16 -2.12
N TYR A 62 -4.79 0.96 -1.74
CA TYR A 62 -4.25 -0.30 -2.22
C TYR A 62 -5.19 -0.87 -3.30
N TYR A 63 -4.61 -1.17 -4.46
CA TYR A 63 -5.32 -1.74 -5.60
C TYR A 63 -4.89 -3.18 -5.81
N TYR A 64 -5.85 -4.09 -5.92
CA TYR A 64 -5.60 -5.50 -6.16
C TYR A 64 -6.07 -5.91 -7.55
N LYS A 65 -5.34 -6.83 -8.19
CA LYS A 65 -5.72 -7.48 -9.45
C LYS A 65 -5.35 -8.95 -9.37
N ASN A 66 -6.30 -9.83 -9.66
CA ASN A 66 -6.13 -11.29 -9.53
C ASN A 66 -5.56 -11.68 -8.15
N ASP A 67 -6.08 -11.05 -7.09
CA ASP A 67 -5.67 -11.21 -5.69
C ASP A 67 -4.21 -10.82 -5.35
N PHE A 68 -3.47 -10.24 -6.31
CA PHE A 68 -2.17 -9.63 -6.06
C PHE A 68 -2.29 -8.11 -5.85
N LEU A 69 -1.52 -7.57 -4.91
CA LEU A 69 -1.35 -6.13 -4.77
C LEU A 69 -0.66 -5.59 -6.03
N ARG A 70 -1.36 -4.73 -6.75
CA ARG A 70 -0.90 -4.14 -8.01
C ARG A 70 -0.35 -2.74 -7.82
N LYS A 71 -0.97 -1.92 -6.96
CA LYS A 71 -0.62 -0.51 -6.83
C LYS A 71 -0.92 0.00 -5.42
N ILE A 72 -0.08 0.91 -4.93
CA ILE A 72 -0.34 1.75 -3.76
C ILE A 72 -0.28 3.22 -4.22
N GLU A 73 -1.30 4.01 -3.90
CA GLU A 73 -1.29 5.47 -4.06
C GLU A 73 -1.21 6.13 -2.68
N SER A 74 -0.30 7.08 -2.49
CA SER A 74 -0.15 7.89 -1.27
C SER A 74 -0.85 9.23 -1.42
N LEU A 75 -1.67 9.61 -0.44
CA LEU A 75 -2.52 10.81 -0.50
C LEU A 75 -2.35 11.74 0.71
N ASP A 76 -2.46 13.04 0.46
CA ASP A 76 -2.51 14.09 1.48
C ASP A 76 -3.84 14.13 2.24
N SER A 77 -3.99 15.05 3.19
CA SER A 77 -5.23 15.24 3.96
C SER A 77 -6.45 15.62 3.11
N ASN A 78 -6.25 16.07 1.88
CA ASN A 78 -7.30 16.48 0.95
C ASN A 78 -7.67 15.36 -0.04
N GLY A 79 -6.92 14.24 -0.05
CA GLY A 79 -7.11 13.13 -0.97
C GLY A 79 -6.42 13.32 -2.33
N ASN A 80 -5.45 14.24 -2.43
CA ASN A 80 -4.60 14.42 -3.60
C ASN A 80 -3.35 13.55 -3.48
N LEU A 81 -2.77 13.14 -4.62
CA LEU A 81 -1.48 12.43 -4.60
C LEU A 81 -0.41 13.30 -3.94
N ILE A 82 0.37 12.68 -3.06
CA ILE A 82 1.52 13.31 -2.41
C ILE A 82 2.74 12.41 -2.59
N GLY A 83 3.83 13.02 -3.05
CA GLY A 83 5.13 12.37 -3.16
C GLY A 83 5.83 12.33 -1.81
N CYS A 84 6.64 11.31 -1.56
CA CYS A 84 7.42 11.22 -0.35
C CYS A 84 8.92 11.22 -0.64
N ASN A 85 9.60 12.34 -0.38
CA ASN A 85 11.05 12.44 -0.58
C ASN A 85 11.87 11.59 0.41
N LEU A 86 11.25 11.11 1.51
CA LEU A 86 11.85 10.11 2.40
C LEU A 86 11.72 8.69 1.85
N ARG A 87 10.83 8.47 0.88
CA ARG A 87 10.80 7.28 0.04
C ARG A 87 11.54 7.59 -1.29
N LEU A 88 11.80 6.58 -2.12
CA LEU A 88 12.71 6.68 -3.27
C LEU A 88 12.27 7.77 -4.28
N HIS A 89 12.91 8.93 -4.20
CA HIS A 89 12.81 10.03 -5.19
C HIS A 89 11.45 10.72 -5.28
N GLY A 90 10.68 10.80 -4.19
CA GLY A 90 9.45 11.59 -4.17
C GLY A 90 8.25 10.87 -4.79
N GLU A 91 8.24 9.53 -4.77
CA GLU A 91 7.16 8.74 -5.33
C GLU A 91 5.84 8.98 -4.58
N ALA A 92 4.77 9.13 -5.37
CA ALA A 92 3.40 9.19 -4.88
C ALA A 92 2.66 7.86 -5.14
N VAL A 93 3.13 7.09 -6.12
CA VAL A 93 2.53 5.82 -6.53
C VAL A 93 3.61 4.76 -6.71
N THR A 94 3.34 3.58 -6.16
CA THR A 94 4.15 2.38 -6.37
C THR A 94 3.31 1.34 -7.10
N GLU A 95 3.74 0.88 -8.27
CA GLU A 95 3.13 -0.24 -8.98
C GLU A 95 4.00 -1.49 -8.91
N TYR A 96 3.37 -2.64 -8.71
CA TYR A 96 3.98 -3.95 -8.64
C TYR A 96 3.51 -4.82 -9.80
N ILE A 97 4.47 -5.50 -10.43
CA ILE A 97 4.25 -6.42 -11.53
C ILE A 97 4.86 -7.76 -11.14
N ILE A 98 3.99 -8.76 -10.94
CA ILE A 98 4.40 -10.12 -10.60
C ILE A 98 4.70 -10.85 -11.91
N GLU A 99 5.97 -10.95 -12.27
CA GLU A 99 6.42 -11.58 -13.52
C GLU A 99 6.38 -13.10 -13.44
N LYS A 100 6.52 -13.66 -12.22
CA LYS A 100 6.51 -15.12 -11.97
C LYS A 100 5.49 -15.49 -10.88
N PRO A 101 4.18 -15.43 -11.16
CA PRO A 101 3.13 -15.58 -10.15
C PRO A 101 3.17 -16.93 -9.42
N ASP A 102 3.38 -18.05 -10.12
CA ASP A 102 3.42 -19.38 -9.48
C ASP A 102 4.61 -19.52 -8.52
N LEU A 103 5.76 -18.94 -8.87
CA LEU A 103 6.94 -18.94 -8.02
C LEU A 103 6.71 -18.06 -6.79
N TYR A 104 6.12 -16.87 -6.98
CA TYR A 104 5.73 -16.02 -5.87
C TYR A 104 4.75 -16.73 -4.93
N LEU A 105 3.70 -17.40 -5.43
CA LEU A 105 2.72 -18.10 -4.60
C LEU A 105 3.36 -19.19 -3.73
N LYS A 106 4.30 -19.97 -4.29
CA LYS A 106 5.07 -20.98 -3.53
C LYS A 106 5.87 -20.34 -2.40
N LYS A 107 6.48 -19.18 -2.65
CA LYS A 107 7.27 -18.45 -1.64
C LYS A 107 6.36 -17.78 -0.60
N LYS A 108 5.29 -17.14 -1.04
CA LYS A 108 4.26 -16.53 -0.18
C LYS A 108 3.74 -17.53 0.82
N LYS A 109 3.38 -18.74 0.39
CA LYS A 109 2.93 -19.80 1.31
C LYS A 109 3.94 -20.06 2.43
N ARG A 110 5.24 -20.18 2.11
CA ARG A 110 6.29 -20.37 3.12
C ARG A 110 6.45 -19.18 4.06
N ILE A 111 6.20 -17.96 3.58
CA ILE A 111 6.26 -16.75 4.41
C ILE A 111 5.03 -16.70 5.33
N ASP A 112 3.83 -16.98 4.80
CA ASP A 112 2.57 -17.04 5.56
C ASP A 112 2.63 -18.13 6.65
N ASP A 113 3.12 -19.33 6.33
CA ASP A 113 3.27 -20.45 7.27
C ASP A 113 4.21 -20.12 8.44
N ALA A 114 5.09 -19.13 8.26
CA ALA A 114 6.00 -18.60 9.28
C ALA A 114 5.53 -17.27 9.88
N GLU A 115 4.31 -16.81 9.56
CA GLU A 115 3.76 -15.51 9.96
C GLU A 115 4.71 -14.33 9.67
N GLY A 116 5.51 -14.43 8.60
CA GLY A 116 6.54 -13.45 8.26
C GLY A 116 7.84 -13.55 9.06
N ASN A 117 7.88 -14.34 10.13
CA ASN A 117 9.04 -14.57 10.98
C ASN A 117 10.02 -15.60 10.40
N ILE A 118 10.33 -15.45 9.12
CA ILE A 118 11.32 -16.28 8.41
C ILE A 118 12.46 -15.40 7.90
N ASN A 119 13.70 -15.85 8.08
CA ASN A 119 14.84 -15.27 7.39
C ASN A 119 14.90 -15.83 5.97
N LEU A 120 14.11 -15.25 5.06
CA LEU A 120 14.15 -15.60 3.66
C LEU A 120 15.42 -15.00 3.04
N LYS A 121 16.22 -15.81 2.35
CA LYS A 121 17.30 -15.29 1.50
C LYS A 121 16.70 -14.31 0.50
N ASP A 122 17.36 -13.17 0.31
CA ASP A 122 16.98 -12.21 -0.71
C ASP A 122 16.95 -12.87 -2.09
N ASP A 123 15.77 -12.87 -2.72
CA ASP A 123 15.49 -13.46 -4.02
C ASP A 123 15.22 -12.41 -5.10
N THR A 124 15.61 -11.16 -4.87
CA THR A 124 15.52 -10.06 -5.85
C THR A 124 16.12 -10.45 -7.21
N GLY A 125 17.23 -11.20 -7.21
CA GLY A 125 17.89 -11.70 -8.43
C GLY A 125 17.06 -12.71 -9.23
N GLU A 126 16.04 -13.34 -8.64
CA GLU A 126 15.11 -14.23 -9.35
C GLU A 126 14.11 -13.45 -10.22
N LYS A 127 14.05 -12.11 -10.07
CA LYS A 127 13.22 -11.21 -10.89
C LYS A 127 11.74 -11.65 -10.89
N ILE A 128 11.19 -11.85 -9.70
CA ILE A 128 9.81 -12.31 -9.49
C ILE A 128 8.85 -11.13 -9.48
N ILE A 129 9.21 -10.07 -8.76
CA ILE A 129 8.40 -8.85 -8.61
C ILE A 129 9.20 -7.67 -9.11
N ARG A 130 8.67 -6.98 -10.12
CA ARG A 130 9.21 -5.72 -10.61
C ARG A 130 8.39 -4.57 -10.05
N VAL A 131 9.06 -3.49 -9.67
CA VAL A 131 8.45 -2.29 -9.12
C VAL A 131 8.63 -1.11 -10.08
N GLN A 132 7.62 -0.25 -10.14
CA GLN A 132 7.66 1.02 -10.84
C GLN A 132 7.18 2.13 -9.91
N PHE A 133 7.86 3.27 -9.95
CA PHE A 133 7.55 4.43 -9.14
C PHE A 133 7.06 5.57 -10.03
N PHE A 134 6.04 6.30 -9.56
CA PHE A 134 5.49 7.45 -10.25
C PHE A 134 5.35 8.64 -9.30
N ASP A 135 5.55 9.83 -9.85
CA ASP A 135 5.42 11.10 -9.14
C ASP A 135 3.94 11.49 -8.93
N THR A 136 3.72 12.68 -8.38
CA THR A 136 2.37 13.25 -8.15
C THR A 136 1.60 13.55 -9.44
N ASN A 137 2.30 13.66 -10.58
CA ASN A 137 1.74 13.85 -11.92
C ASN A 137 1.50 12.52 -12.65
N ASN A 138 1.71 11.39 -11.96
CA ASN A 138 1.63 10.04 -12.52
C ASN A 138 2.64 9.82 -13.67
N GLN A 139 3.75 10.57 -13.66
CA GLN A 139 4.89 10.37 -14.54
C GLN A 139 5.82 9.35 -13.90
N ARG A 140 6.28 8.39 -14.70
CA ARG A 140 7.23 7.37 -14.22
C ARG A 140 8.55 8.04 -13.86
N ILE A 141 9.05 7.76 -12.66
CA ILE A 141 10.37 8.21 -12.21
C ILE A 141 11.41 7.29 -12.88
N THR A 142 12.01 7.78 -13.96
CA THR A 142 12.84 6.98 -14.87
C THR A 142 14.24 6.70 -14.35
N GLU A 143 14.75 7.48 -13.40
CA GLU A 143 16.09 7.29 -12.80
C GLU A 143 16.21 5.96 -12.02
N VAL A 144 15.08 5.31 -11.75
CA VAL A 144 14.96 4.08 -10.95
C VAL A 144 14.72 2.84 -11.84
N GLN A 145 15.31 2.79 -13.04
CA GLN A 145 15.17 1.67 -14.03
C GLN A 145 15.36 0.28 -13.39
N PRO A 146 14.65 -0.73 -13.92
CA PRO A 146 13.73 -1.57 -13.15
C PRO A 146 14.32 -2.09 -11.85
N THR A 147 13.79 -1.60 -10.74
CA THR A 147 14.00 -2.19 -9.42
C THR A 147 13.14 -3.44 -9.29
N TYR A 148 13.79 -4.59 -9.12
CA TYR A 148 13.14 -5.78 -8.61
C TYR A 148 13.20 -5.73 -7.09
N ILE A 149 12.20 -6.31 -6.43
CA ILE A 149 12.18 -6.48 -4.97
C ILE A 149 12.05 -7.95 -4.63
N SER A 150 12.46 -8.28 -3.41
CA SER A 150 12.33 -9.63 -2.89
C SER A 150 10.86 -10.00 -2.66
N SER A 151 10.56 -11.30 -2.69
CA SER A 151 9.23 -11.83 -2.35
C SER A 151 8.83 -11.47 -0.91
N LYS A 152 9.80 -11.38 0.01
CA LYS A 152 9.56 -10.98 1.40
C LYS A 152 9.19 -9.51 1.50
N GLU A 153 9.89 -8.64 0.79
CA GLU A 153 9.59 -7.22 0.76
C GLU A 153 8.20 -6.96 0.14
N TYR A 154 7.91 -7.58 -1.01
CA TYR A 154 6.57 -7.50 -1.60
C TYR A 154 5.48 -8.00 -0.63
N TRP A 155 5.72 -9.12 0.07
CA TRP A 155 4.80 -9.64 1.07
C TRP A 155 4.50 -8.62 2.19
N GLN A 156 5.51 -7.91 2.70
CA GLN A 156 5.33 -6.86 3.71
C GLN A 156 4.41 -5.72 3.24
N TYR A 157 4.49 -5.34 1.96
CA TYR A 157 3.53 -4.40 1.35
C TYR A 157 2.12 -5.00 1.29
N THR A 158 1.98 -6.29 0.97
CA THR A 158 0.65 -6.94 0.85
C THR A 158 -0.09 -7.08 2.17
N ILE A 159 0.62 -7.38 3.25
CA ILE A 159 0.07 -7.39 4.61
C ILE A 159 0.02 -6.00 5.24
N ARG A 160 0.37 -4.97 4.46
CA ARG A 160 0.25 -3.55 4.82
C ARG A 160 1.04 -3.20 6.08
N MET A 161 2.19 -3.86 6.30
CA MET A 161 3.14 -3.45 7.34
C MET A 161 3.99 -2.27 6.89
N SER A 162 4.06 -2.00 5.59
CA SER A 162 4.91 -0.96 4.98
C SER A 162 4.43 0.48 5.15
N TRP A 163 3.37 0.72 5.93
CA TRP A 163 2.92 2.09 6.19
C TRP A 163 3.86 2.74 7.21
N PRO A 164 4.61 3.81 6.85
CA PRO A 164 5.55 4.50 7.74
C PRO A 164 4.89 5.10 8.98
#